data_AF-A0A371QWS2-F1
#
_entry.id   AF-A0A371QWS2-F1
#
_cell.length_a   1.000
_cell.length_b   1.000
_cell.length_c   1.000
_cell.angle_alpha   90.00
_cell.angle_beta   90.00
_cell.angle_gamma   90.00
#
_symmetry.space_group_name_H-M   'P 1'
#
loop_
_entity.id
_entity.type
_entity.pdbx_description
1 polymer ?
#
loop_
_entity_poly.entity_id
_entity_poly.type
_entity_poly.pdbx_seq_one_letter_code
_entity_poly.pdbx_strand_id
1 'polypeptide(L)'
;MVRVAVVDRDSCQPKKCGHECVKYCPVNKSGKVVWIDEQLKKAVISEALCIGCGICVHKCPFEAITIVNLPDELERDCVHRYGPSGFKLYRLPILRRGKVVGILGRNALGKTTMAKILAGELVPNLCETEGKTGAEDVIRQFRGTELQTYFSELYSNKLRAVHKIQYIELIPIYLKGTVGEIVKKAGIREELVKRFGLDKLLNREVDKLSGGELQKLAVAAALSKDVDVYIFDEPATHLDVVERVKVADAIREYTQNKYVLVVEHDLTVLDFLADNIVIVYGKPGAYGIVSHPAGAREAINEYLSGYISSENMRIRDRPIKFETRPPERKSGKAARLVEWEDIYVDLGGFQLEVSSSYIARGKWWSHRPNGIGKTTFLKVLVGEVKPVK
;
A
#
# COMPACT_ATOMS: atom_id res chain seq x y z
N MET A 1 14.47 4.89 -27.01
CA MET A 1 13.42 5.21 -26.03
C MET A 1 12.55 3.99 -25.80
N VAL A 2 12.54 3.49 -24.57
CA VAL A 2 11.76 2.33 -24.14
C VAL A 2 10.31 2.76 -24.00
N ARG A 3 9.41 1.91 -24.49
CA ARG A 3 7.97 2.16 -24.44
C ARG A 3 7.33 1.22 -23.44
N VAL A 4 6.56 1.79 -22.53
CA VAL A 4 5.72 1.04 -21.61
C VAL A 4 4.29 1.18 -22.10
N ALA A 5 3.75 0.08 -22.64
CA ALA A 5 2.37 0.00 -23.09
C ALA A 5 1.62 -0.94 -22.14
N VAL A 6 0.73 -0.38 -21.33
CA VAL A 6 -0.05 -1.13 -20.34
C VAL A 6 -1.52 -1.04 -20.66
N VAL A 7 -2.20 -2.18 -20.53
CA VAL A 7 -3.64 -2.31 -20.69
C VAL A 7 -4.22 -2.76 -19.35
N ASP A 8 -5.01 -1.91 -18.72
CA ASP A 8 -5.79 -2.26 -17.55
C ASP A 8 -6.87 -3.28 -17.95
N ARG A 9 -6.74 -4.49 -17.41
CA ARG A 9 -7.59 -5.62 -17.77
C ARG A 9 -9.01 -5.46 -17.24
N ASP A 10 -9.21 -4.78 -16.13
CA ASP A 10 -10.53 -4.61 -15.52
C ASP A 10 -11.36 -3.60 -16.33
N SER A 11 -10.73 -2.49 -16.71
CA SER A 11 -11.33 -1.45 -17.54
C SER A 11 -11.46 -1.85 -19.02
N CYS A 12 -10.59 -2.72 -19.54
CA CYS A 12 -10.62 -3.11 -20.95
C CYS A 12 -11.84 -3.99 -21.27
N GLN A 13 -12.78 -3.46 -22.07
CA GLN A 13 -14.00 -4.16 -22.50
C GLN A 13 -14.09 -4.24 -24.04
N PRO A 14 -13.32 -5.14 -24.71
CA PRO A 14 -13.25 -5.20 -26.17
C PRO A 14 -14.60 -5.41 -26.87
N LYS A 15 -15.50 -6.18 -26.25
CA LYS A 15 -16.85 -6.44 -26.77
C LYS A 15 -17.73 -5.18 -26.82
N LYS A 16 -17.47 -4.19 -25.95
CA LYS A 16 -18.27 -2.96 -25.84
C LYS A 16 -17.70 -1.79 -26.64
N CYS A 17 -16.38 -1.76 -26.87
CA CYS A 17 -15.75 -0.68 -27.65
C CYS A 17 -15.65 -0.96 -29.16
N GLY A 18 -15.97 -2.17 -29.62
CA GLY A 18 -15.82 -2.51 -31.05
C GLY A 18 -14.37 -2.45 -31.55
N HIS A 19 -13.40 -2.71 -30.66
CA HIS A 19 -11.97 -2.82 -30.96
C HIS A 19 -11.31 -1.54 -31.52
N GLU A 20 -11.70 -0.37 -31.02
CA GLU A 20 -11.17 0.93 -31.47
C GLU A 20 -9.64 1.03 -31.43
N CYS A 21 -8.99 0.46 -30.42
CA CYS A 21 -7.53 0.46 -30.31
C CYS A 21 -6.84 -0.25 -31.48
N VAL A 22 -7.46 -1.29 -32.05
CA VAL A 22 -6.96 -2.05 -33.20
C VAL A 22 -7.23 -1.29 -34.50
N LYS A 23 -8.42 -0.68 -34.63
CA LYS A 23 -8.86 0.03 -35.83
C LYS A 23 -8.13 1.35 -36.06
N TYR A 24 -7.91 2.13 -35.01
CA TYR A 24 -7.33 3.47 -35.10
C TYR A 24 -5.81 3.50 -34.95
N CYS A 25 -5.16 2.37 -34.64
CA CYS A 25 -3.71 2.33 -34.57
C CYS A 25 -3.11 2.45 -35.99
N PRO A 26 -2.32 3.51 -36.29
CA PRO A 26 -1.82 3.74 -37.64
C PRO A 26 -0.85 2.66 -38.10
N VAL A 27 -0.03 2.16 -37.17
CA VAL A 27 0.99 1.14 -37.44
C VAL A 27 0.37 -0.24 -37.63
N ASN A 28 -0.85 -0.44 -37.12
CA ASN A 28 -1.53 -1.73 -37.23
C ASN A 28 -1.93 -2.09 -38.67
N LYS A 29 -1.94 -1.11 -39.57
CA LYS A 29 -2.11 -1.30 -41.02
C LYS A 29 -0.88 -1.95 -41.68
N SER A 30 0.30 -1.80 -41.09
CA SER A 30 1.58 -2.24 -41.65
C SER A 30 2.20 -3.41 -40.88
N GLY A 31 1.75 -3.70 -39.65
CA GLY A 31 2.18 -4.84 -38.84
C GLY A 31 1.28 -5.06 -37.63
N LYS A 32 1.34 -6.23 -36.98
CA LYS A 32 0.48 -6.55 -35.83
C LYS A 32 0.98 -5.89 -34.54
N VAL A 33 0.61 -4.62 -34.34
CA VAL A 33 1.02 -3.82 -33.16
C VAL A 33 0.04 -3.97 -32.00
N VAL A 34 -1.26 -3.93 -32.30
CA VAL A 34 -2.33 -4.05 -31.32
C VAL A 34 -3.27 -5.17 -31.77
N TRP A 35 -3.49 -6.16 -30.91
CA TRP A 35 -4.42 -7.24 -31.19
C TRP A 35 -5.24 -7.57 -29.94
N ILE A 36 -6.35 -8.28 -30.14
CA ILE A 36 -7.08 -8.90 -29.04
C ILE A 36 -6.52 -10.30 -28.88
N ASP A 37 -5.97 -10.57 -27.71
CA ASP A 37 -5.45 -11.90 -27.40
C ASP A 37 -6.62 -12.88 -27.17
N GLU A 38 -6.53 -14.07 -27.77
CA GLU A 38 -7.61 -15.05 -27.74
C GLU A 38 -7.80 -15.68 -26.36
N GLN A 39 -6.70 -15.86 -25.61
CA GLN A 39 -6.72 -16.47 -24.28
C GLN A 39 -7.15 -15.44 -23.23
N LEU A 40 -6.53 -14.25 -23.26
CA LEU A 40 -6.84 -13.19 -22.30
C LEU A 40 -8.19 -12.52 -22.61
N LYS A 41 -8.66 -12.57 -23.87
CA LYS A 41 -9.83 -11.82 -24.37
C LYS A 41 -9.73 -10.31 -24.12
N LYS A 42 -8.50 -9.80 -24.06
CA LYS A 42 -8.15 -8.40 -23.81
C LYS A 42 -7.21 -7.88 -24.90
N ALA A 43 -7.11 -6.56 -25.03
CA ALA A 43 -6.16 -5.95 -25.95
C ALA A 43 -4.72 -6.14 -25.43
N VAL A 44 -3.80 -6.45 -26.33
CA VAL A 44 -2.35 -6.52 -26.10
C VAL A 44 -1.66 -5.62 -27.11
N ILE A 45 -0.63 -4.91 -26.64
CA ILE A 45 0.15 -3.95 -27.42
C ILE A 45 1.61 -4.38 -27.43
N SER A 46 2.17 -4.59 -28.63
CA SER A 46 3.61 -4.83 -28.80
C SER A 46 4.39 -3.54 -28.58
N GLU A 47 5.21 -3.51 -27.53
CA GLU A 47 6.07 -2.37 -27.22
C GLU A 47 7.18 -2.17 -28.26
N ALA A 48 7.65 -3.25 -28.88
CA ALA A 48 8.68 -3.20 -29.92
C ALA A 48 8.19 -2.51 -31.20
N LEU A 49 6.93 -2.75 -31.59
CA LEU A 49 6.37 -2.21 -32.84
C LEU A 49 5.58 -0.91 -32.63
N CYS A 50 5.12 -0.62 -31.41
CA CYS A 50 4.34 0.58 -31.12
C CYS A 50 5.21 1.82 -31.25
N ILE A 51 4.83 2.79 -32.07
CA ILE A 51 5.58 4.06 -32.25
C ILE A 51 5.33 5.10 -31.13
N GLY A 52 4.46 4.80 -30.16
CA GLY A 52 4.18 5.73 -29.05
C GLY A 52 3.31 6.94 -29.41
N CYS A 53 2.57 6.90 -30.52
CA CYS A 53 1.74 8.03 -30.99
C CYS A 53 0.54 8.39 -30.08
N GLY A 54 0.17 7.55 -29.12
CA GLY A 54 -0.92 7.83 -28.16
C GLY A 54 -2.34 7.77 -28.72
N ILE A 55 -2.55 7.52 -30.02
CA ILE A 55 -3.89 7.52 -30.64
C ILE A 55 -4.84 6.52 -29.96
N CYS A 56 -4.36 5.31 -29.67
CA CYS A 56 -5.17 4.29 -28.99
C CYS A 56 -5.53 4.66 -27.54
N VAL A 57 -4.73 5.51 -26.87
CA VAL A 57 -5.04 6.02 -25.53
C VAL A 57 -6.26 6.96 -25.62
N HIS A 58 -6.22 7.93 -26.53
CA HIS A 58 -7.31 8.89 -26.72
C HIS A 58 -8.59 8.28 -27.30
N LYS A 59 -8.45 7.22 -28.10
CA LYS A 59 -9.59 6.51 -28.71
C LYS A 59 -10.15 5.41 -27.81
N CYS A 60 -9.58 5.12 -26.65
CA CYS A 60 -10.15 4.11 -25.76
C CYS A 60 -11.29 4.74 -24.94
N PRO A 61 -12.54 4.27 -25.06
CA PRO A 61 -13.69 4.85 -24.37
C PRO A 61 -13.72 4.49 -22.88
N PHE A 62 -12.87 3.54 -22.46
CA PHE A 62 -12.75 3.06 -21.08
C PHE A 62 -11.44 3.52 -20.41
N GLU A 63 -10.65 4.36 -21.08
CA GLU A 63 -9.34 4.84 -20.59
C GLU A 63 -8.38 3.70 -20.16
N ALA A 64 -8.58 2.51 -20.71
CA ALA A 64 -7.90 1.29 -20.26
C ALA A 64 -6.45 1.17 -20.77
N ILE A 65 -5.97 2.09 -21.61
CA ILE A 65 -4.66 2.01 -22.26
C ILE A 65 -3.77 3.14 -21.78
N THR A 66 -2.56 2.79 -21.38
CA THR A 66 -1.51 3.75 -21.03
C THR A 66 -0.27 3.49 -21.87
N ILE A 67 0.24 4.52 -22.52
CA ILE A 67 1.52 4.50 -23.24
C ILE A 67 2.42 5.57 -22.66
N VAL A 68 3.63 5.20 -22.26
CA VAL A 68 4.65 6.11 -21.73
C VAL A 68 5.99 5.81 -22.37
N ASN A 69 6.71 6.86 -22.75
CA ASN A 69 8.09 6.76 -23.21
C ASN A 69 9.01 6.97 -22.00
N LEU A 70 9.86 5.99 -21.73
CA LEU A 70 10.86 6.01 -20.66
C LEU A 70 12.28 6.08 -21.26
N PRO A 71 13.26 6.60 -20.49
CA PRO A 71 14.67 6.47 -20.83
C PRO A 71 15.09 5.00 -21.05
N ASP A 72 15.99 4.78 -22.02
CA ASP A 72 16.46 3.42 -22.39
C ASP A 72 17.21 2.71 -21.25
N GLU A 73 17.86 3.50 -20.39
CA GLU A 73 18.64 3.01 -19.26
C GLU A 73 17.80 2.20 -18.28
N LEU A 74 16.51 2.51 -18.14
CA LEU A 74 15.61 1.86 -17.19
C LEU A 74 15.18 0.45 -17.64
N GLU A 75 15.32 0.09 -18.92
CA GLU A 75 14.93 -1.26 -19.36
C GLU A 75 15.83 -2.35 -18.77
N ARG A 76 17.11 -2.03 -18.54
CA ARG A 76 18.04 -2.93 -17.85
C ARG A 76 17.68 -3.12 -16.38
N ASP A 77 17.01 -2.14 -15.78
CA ASP A 77 16.59 -2.17 -14.38
C ASP A 77 15.20 -2.80 -14.18
N CYS A 78 14.61 -3.40 -15.23
CA CYS A 78 13.29 -4.00 -15.16
C CYS A 78 13.32 -5.28 -14.33
N VAL A 79 12.56 -5.30 -13.24
CA VAL A 79 12.58 -6.39 -12.24
C VAL A 79 11.45 -7.37 -12.49
N HIS A 80 10.23 -6.87 -12.71
CA HIS A 80 9.07 -7.74 -12.84
C HIS A 80 8.01 -7.13 -13.76
N ARG A 81 7.32 -8.01 -14.50
CA ARG A 81 6.20 -7.65 -15.37
C ARG A 81 5.05 -8.65 -15.24
N TYR A 82 3.83 -8.15 -15.05
CA TYR A 82 2.61 -8.98 -15.06
C TYR A 82 2.13 -9.30 -16.47
N GLY A 83 2.88 -10.13 -17.19
CA GLY A 83 2.56 -10.57 -18.54
C GLY A 83 2.54 -9.47 -19.62
N PRO A 84 2.13 -9.81 -20.85
CA PRO A 84 2.09 -8.85 -21.95
C PRO A 84 1.18 -7.67 -21.63
N SER A 85 1.68 -6.46 -21.90
CA SER A 85 1.02 -5.19 -21.58
C SER A 85 0.51 -5.07 -20.14
N GLY A 86 1.13 -5.75 -19.17
CA GLY A 86 0.85 -5.57 -17.75
C GLY A 86 1.79 -4.57 -17.08
N PHE A 87 1.51 -4.32 -15.80
CA PHE A 87 2.32 -3.46 -14.94
C PHE A 87 3.79 -3.89 -14.91
N LYS A 88 4.70 -2.91 -14.98
CA LYS A 88 6.16 -3.09 -14.87
C LYS A 88 6.73 -2.48 -13.61
N LEU A 89 7.61 -3.21 -12.94
CA LEU A 89 8.35 -2.75 -11.78
C LEU A 89 9.84 -2.61 -12.15
N TYR A 90 10.43 -1.47 -11.82
CA TYR A 90 11.84 -1.16 -12.04
C TYR A 90 12.54 -0.92 -10.72
N ARG A 91 13.75 -1.48 -10.57
CA ARG A 91 14.57 -1.46 -9.36
C ARG A 91 13.89 -2.10 -8.13
N LEU A 92 14.67 -2.34 -7.09
CA LEU A 92 14.20 -2.82 -5.78
C LEU A 92 14.92 -2.06 -4.66
N PRO A 93 14.29 -1.89 -3.49
CA PRO A 93 14.98 -1.31 -2.35
C PRO A 93 16.07 -2.25 -1.85
N ILE A 94 17.20 -1.68 -1.48
CA ILE A 94 18.30 -2.42 -0.84
C ILE A 94 17.98 -2.56 0.65
N LEU A 95 18.02 -3.79 1.16
CA LEU A 95 17.80 -4.10 2.57
C LEU A 95 19.12 -4.29 3.30
N ARG A 96 19.24 -3.72 4.50
CA ARG A 96 20.40 -3.90 5.40
C ARG A 96 19.94 -4.37 6.77
N ARG A 97 20.70 -5.27 7.39
CA ARG A 97 20.40 -5.74 8.76
C ARG A 97 20.49 -4.60 9.76
N GLY A 98 19.57 -4.57 10.72
CA GLY A 98 19.50 -3.54 11.76
C GLY A 98 19.06 -2.18 11.25
N LYS A 99 18.60 -2.08 10.00
CA LYS A 99 18.03 -0.87 9.41
C LYS A 99 16.63 -1.12 8.92
N VAL A 100 15.74 -0.18 9.21
CA VAL A 100 14.37 -0.19 8.71
C VAL A 100 14.29 0.62 7.43
N VAL A 101 13.87 -0.03 6.34
CA VAL A 101 13.66 0.60 5.05
C VAL A 101 12.17 0.86 4.86
N GLY A 102 11.79 2.14 4.84
CA GLY A 102 10.44 2.59 4.54
C GLY A 102 10.20 2.70 3.03
N ILE A 103 8.99 2.34 2.58
CA ILE A 103 8.53 2.56 1.21
C ILE A 103 7.42 3.59 1.23
N LEU A 104 7.65 4.70 0.52
CA LEU A 104 6.67 5.76 0.35
C LEU A 104 6.27 5.90 -1.12
N GLY A 105 4.98 6.03 -1.42
CA GLY A 105 4.53 6.23 -2.78
C GLY A 105 3.03 6.06 -2.94
N ARG A 106 2.48 6.46 -4.09
CA ARG A 106 1.04 6.31 -4.39
C ARG A 106 0.65 4.83 -4.52
N ASN A 107 -0.65 4.57 -4.48
CA ASN A 107 -1.19 3.23 -4.71
C ASN A 107 -0.95 2.78 -6.15
N ALA A 108 -0.94 1.46 -6.36
CA ALA A 108 -0.72 0.83 -7.67
C ALA A 108 0.62 1.17 -8.34
N LEU A 109 1.66 1.49 -7.56
CA LEU A 109 3.05 1.63 -8.04
C LEU A 109 3.93 0.40 -7.74
N GLY A 110 3.34 -0.73 -7.37
CA GLY A 110 4.08 -1.98 -7.15
C GLY A 110 4.69 -2.15 -5.75
N LYS A 111 4.27 -1.36 -4.75
CA LYS A 111 4.75 -1.50 -3.35
C LYS A 111 4.57 -2.92 -2.79
N THR A 112 3.35 -3.44 -2.90
CA THR A 112 3.03 -4.82 -2.51
C THR A 112 3.73 -5.85 -3.40
N THR A 113 3.95 -5.56 -4.69
CA THR A 113 4.74 -6.44 -5.58
C THR A 113 6.18 -6.58 -5.10
N MET A 114 6.81 -5.48 -4.69
CA MET A 114 8.15 -5.49 -4.09
C MET A 114 8.16 -6.27 -2.77
N ALA A 115 7.16 -6.04 -1.92
CA ALA A 115 7.03 -6.77 -0.66
C ALA A 115 6.99 -8.30 -0.90
N LYS A 116 6.19 -8.76 -1.87
CA LYS A 116 6.12 -10.18 -2.28
C LYS A 116 7.43 -10.71 -2.84
N ILE A 117 8.14 -9.92 -3.65
CA ILE A 117 9.45 -10.30 -4.21
C ILE A 117 10.47 -10.49 -3.11
N LEU A 118 10.57 -9.52 -2.20
CA LEU A 118 11.53 -9.54 -1.10
C LEU A 118 11.14 -10.59 -0.05
N ALA A 119 9.86 -10.94 0.10
CA ALA A 119 9.40 -12.05 0.92
C ALA A 119 9.74 -13.43 0.31
N GLY A 120 10.12 -13.51 -0.97
CA GLY A 120 10.30 -14.76 -1.70
C GLY A 120 8.98 -15.41 -2.16
N GLU A 121 7.84 -14.73 -2.00
CA GLU A 121 6.52 -15.20 -2.45
C GLU A 121 6.34 -15.07 -3.97
N LEU A 122 7.13 -14.20 -4.60
CA LEU A 122 7.13 -13.96 -6.04
C LEU A 122 8.56 -13.92 -6.57
N VAL A 123 8.90 -14.84 -7.47
CA VAL A 123 10.18 -14.79 -8.19
C VAL A 123 10.07 -13.74 -9.32
N PRO A 124 10.92 -12.71 -9.36
CA PRO A 124 10.96 -11.75 -10.45
C PRO A 124 11.22 -12.44 -11.80
N ASN A 125 10.50 -12.01 -12.84
CA ASN A 125 10.70 -12.53 -14.20
C ASN A 125 11.60 -11.63 -15.05
N LEU A 126 12.23 -10.61 -14.46
CA LEU A 126 13.11 -9.66 -15.14
C LEU A 126 12.47 -9.06 -16.41
N CYS A 127 11.14 -8.92 -16.36
CA CYS A 127 10.28 -8.45 -17.44
C CYS A 127 10.25 -9.33 -18.72
N GLU A 128 10.76 -10.55 -18.65
CA GLU A 128 10.57 -11.59 -19.66
C GLU A 128 9.15 -12.16 -19.59
N THR A 129 8.47 -12.24 -20.73
CA THR A 129 7.08 -12.71 -20.84
C THR A 129 6.95 -14.17 -21.27
N GLU A 130 7.98 -14.71 -21.93
CA GLU A 130 7.93 -16.04 -22.59
C GLU A 130 8.97 -17.02 -22.02
N GLY A 131 9.90 -16.55 -21.18
CA GLY A 131 10.93 -17.35 -20.53
C GLY A 131 10.54 -17.83 -19.12
N LYS A 132 11.09 -18.96 -18.69
CA LYS A 132 11.11 -19.36 -17.28
C LYS A 132 12.33 -18.74 -16.62
N THR A 133 12.25 -17.47 -16.23
CA THR A 133 13.27 -16.83 -15.39
C THR A 133 13.31 -17.54 -14.04
N GLY A 134 14.50 -18.02 -13.65
CA GLY A 134 14.70 -18.72 -12.40
C GLY A 134 15.32 -17.83 -11.31
N ALA A 135 15.44 -18.39 -10.10
CA ALA A 135 16.15 -17.76 -8.99
C ALA A 135 17.61 -17.40 -9.36
N GLU A 136 18.29 -18.24 -10.13
CA GLU A 136 19.68 -18.02 -10.58
C GLU A 136 19.82 -16.80 -11.49
N ASP A 137 18.85 -16.56 -12.38
CA ASP A 137 18.83 -15.39 -13.26
C ASP A 137 18.70 -14.10 -12.46
N VAL A 138 17.84 -14.12 -11.43
CA VAL A 138 17.67 -12.98 -10.51
C VAL A 138 18.97 -12.69 -9.76
N ILE A 139 19.64 -13.71 -9.23
CA ILE A 139 20.94 -13.54 -8.56
C ILE A 139 21.99 -12.97 -9.53
N ARG A 140 22.02 -13.45 -10.77
CA ARG A 140 22.93 -12.96 -11.82
C ARG A 140 22.66 -11.51 -12.20
N GLN A 141 21.39 -11.10 -12.29
CA GLN A 141 21.00 -9.73 -12.60
C GLN A 141 21.51 -8.74 -11.55
N PHE A 142 21.43 -9.12 -10.28
CA PHE A 142 21.87 -8.26 -9.17
C PHE A 142 23.36 -8.42 -8.83
N ARG A 143 24.17 -9.05 -9.70
CA ARG A 143 25.58 -9.35 -9.42
C ARG A 143 26.38 -8.10 -9.03
N GLY A 144 27.15 -8.21 -7.94
CA GLY A 144 27.96 -7.11 -7.40
C GLY A 144 27.19 -6.14 -6.50
N THR A 145 25.92 -6.42 -6.19
CA THR A 145 25.10 -5.61 -5.28
C THR A 145 24.76 -6.38 -3.99
N GLU A 146 24.32 -5.66 -2.96
CA GLU A 146 23.83 -6.27 -1.71
C GLU A 146 22.61 -7.18 -1.94
N LEU A 147 21.81 -6.92 -2.97
CA LEU A 147 20.66 -7.76 -3.34
C LEU A 147 21.10 -9.14 -3.86
N GLN A 148 22.29 -9.29 -4.43
CA GLN A 148 22.81 -10.60 -4.84
C GLN A 148 22.90 -11.54 -3.64
N THR A 149 23.54 -11.09 -2.57
CA THR A 149 23.71 -11.87 -1.34
C THR A 149 22.35 -12.15 -0.71
N TYR A 150 21.49 -11.14 -0.63
CA TYR A 150 20.14 -11.28 -0.11
C TYR A 150 19.34 -12.37 -0.84
N PHE A 151 19.24 -12.31 -2.17
CA PHE A 151 18.51 -13.30 -2.95
C PHE A 151 19.15 -14.69 -2.91
N SER A 152 20.49 -14.76 -2.90
CA SER A 152 21.18 -16.04 -2.76
C SER A 152 20.84 -16.73 -1.44
N GLU A 153 20.79 -16.00 -0.33
CA GLU A 153 20.45 -16.56 0.98
C GLU A 153 18.94 -16.83 1.11
N LEU A 154 18.08 -15.99 0.54
CA LEU A 154 16.63 -16.18 0.52
C LEU A 154 16.24 -17.44 -0.26
N TYR A 155 16.73 -17.60 -1.49
CA TYR A 155 16.39 -18.74 -2.34
C TYR A 155 17.06 -20.05 -1.91
N SER A 156 18.17 -19.98 -1.15
CA SER A 156 18.76 -21.15 -0.50
C SER A 156 18.16 -21.49 0.87
N ASN A 157 17.07 -20.82 1.26
CA ASN A 157 16.39 -20.97 2.55
C ASN A 157 17.28 -20.69 3.78
N LYS A 158 18.38 -19.96 3.61
CA LYS A 158 19.21 -19.47 4.73
C LYS A 158 18.57 -18.26 5.42
N LEU A 159 17.85 -17.43 4.67
CA LEU A 159 16.98 -16.40 5.22
C LEU A 159 15.55 -16.88 5.25
N ARG A 160 14.89 -16.70 6.40
CA ARG A 160 13.44 -16.84 6.50
C ARG A 160 12.81 -15.46 6.54
N ALA A 161 11.69 -15.30 5.82
CA ALA A 161 10.93 -14.06 5.77
C ALA A 161 9.53 -14.24 6.37
N VAL A 162 9.02 -13.18 7.00
CA VAL A 162 7.61 -13.05 7.35
C VAL A 162 7.04 -11.80 6.69
N HIS A 163 5.87 -11.94 6.08
CA HIS A 163 5.18 -10.86 5.40
C HIS A 163 3.80 -10.64 6.01
N LYS A 164 3.62 -9.52 6.70
CA LYS A 164 2.30 -9.03 7.10
C LYS A 164 1.68 -8.34 5.89
N ILE A 165 0.62 -8.93 5.35
CA ILE A 165 -0.09 -8.43 4.17
C ILE A 165 -0.93 -7.17 4.45
N GLN A 166 -1.19 -6.39 3.39
CA GLN A 166 -2.02 -5.18 3.44
C GLN A 166 -3.48 -5.49 3.83
N TYR A 167 -4.11 -6.45 3.14
CA TYR A 167 -5.53 -6.77 3.29
C TYR A 167 -5.81 -7.70 4.48
N ILE A 168 -5.89 -7.12 5.68
CA ILE A 168 -6.19 -7.88 6.91
C ILE A 168 -7.56 -8.54 6.92
N GLU A 169 -8.50 -8.07 6.09
CA GLU A 169 -9.84 -8.69 5.98
C GLU A 169 -9.80 -10.10 5.38
N LEU A 170 -8.67 -10.49 4.77
CA LEU A 170 -8.44 -11.85 4.32
C LEU A 170 -8.08 -12.80 5.47
N ILE A 171 -7.58 -12.27 6.61
CA ILE A 171 -7.11 -13.08 7.74
C ILE A 171 -8.20 -14.00 8.28
N PRO A 172 -9.44 -13.53 8.57
CA PRO A 172 -10.50 -14.41 9.07
C PRO A 172 -10.98 -15.48 8.07
N ILE A 173 -10.64 -15.35 6.78
CA ILE A 173 -10.95 -16.36 5.77
C ILE A 173 -10.04 -17.59 5.98
N TYR A 174 -8.76 -17.35 6.25
CA TYR A 174 -7.75 -18.41 6.39
C TYR A 174 -7.52 -18.87 7.83
N LEU A 175 -7.81 -18.02 8.82
CA LEU A 175 -7.62 -18.30 10.25
C LEU A 175 -8.98 -18.32 10.95
N LYS A 176 -9.38 -19.53 11.39
CA LYS A 176 -10.59 -19.78 12.17
C LYS A 176 -10.23 -20.07 13.62
N GLY A 177 -11.16 -19.77 14.53
CA GLY A 177 -11.03 -19.99 15.96
C GLY A 177 -10.91 -18.70 16.77
N THR A 178 -10.67 -18.88 18.06
CA THR A 178 -10.57 -17.77 19.02
C THR A 178 -9.22 -17.09 18.98
N VAL A 179 -9.15 -15.83 19.40
CA VAL A 179 -7.87 -15.11 19.51
C VAL A 179 -6.88 -15.85 20.40
N GLY A 180 -7.33 -16.46 21.49
CA GLY A 180 -6.49 -17.25 22.39
C GLY A 180 -5.85 -18.46 21.72
N GLU A 181 -6.61 -19.17 20.88
CA GLU A 181 -6.09 -20.26 20.06
C GLU A 181 -5.03 -19.79 19.06
N ILE A 182 -5.29 -18.66 18.38
CA ILE A 182 -4.32 -18.08 17.44
C ILE A 182 -3.07 -17.59 18.14
N VAL A 183 -3.19 -16.91 19.28
CA VAL A 183 -2.09 -16.46 20.13
C VAL A 183 -1.20 -17.65 20.50
N LYS A 184 -1.81 -18.76 20.97
CA LYS A 184 -1.08 -19.98 21.33
C LYS A 184 -0.43 -20.65 20.12
N LYS A 185 -1.16 -20.79 19.00
CA LYS A 185 -0.69 -21.45 17.78
C LYS A 185 0.44 -20.67 17.09
N ALA A 186 0.36 -19.35 17.07
CA ALA A 186 1.38 -18.49 16.50
C ALA A 186 2.58 -18.27 17.44
N GLY A 187 2.45 -18.65 18.71
CA GLY A 187 3.49 -18.45 19.73
C GLY A 187 3.66 -16.98 20.10
N ILE A 188 2.55 -16.23 20.17
CA ILE A 188 2.61 -14.80 20.47
C ILE A 188 3.03 -14.60 21.92
N ARG A 189 4.14 -13.87 22.11
CA ARG A 189 4.71 -13.63 23.44
C ARG A 189 3.75 -12.82 24.31
N GLU A 190 3.70 -13.13 25.60
CA GLU A 190 2.77 -12.47 26.54
C GLU A 190 2.95 -10.94 26.58
N GLU A 191 4.18 -10.44 26.39
CA GLU A 191 4.42 -8.99 26.37
C GLU A 191 3.73 -8.33 25.18
N LEU A 192 3.73 -8.98 24.01
CA LEU A 192 3.04 -8.48 22.81
C LEU A 192 1.52 -8.57 22.97
N VAL A 193 1.01 -9.65 23.60
CA VAL A 193 -0.42 -9.80 23.93
C VAL A 193 -0.89 -8.64 24.80
N LYS A 194 -0.17 -8.33 25.88
CA LYS A 194 -0.50 -7.23 26.79
C LYS A 194 -0.32 -5.86 26.12
N ARG A 195 0.78 -5.64 25.39
CA ARG A 195 1.09 -4.38 24.73
C ARG A 195 0.01 -3.95 23.74
N PHE A 196 -0.54 -4.91 23.00
CA PHE A 196 -1.59 -4.67 22.03
C PHE A 196 -3.02 -4.84 22.57
N GLY A 197 -3.17 -5.15 23.87
CA GLY A 197 -4.48 -5.32 24.51
C GLY A 197 -5.26 -6.54 24.00
N LEU A 198 -4.56 -7.58 23.54
CA LEU A 198 -5.15 -8.82 23.04
C LEU A 198 -5.62 -9.74 24.17
N ASP A 199 -5.15 -9.51 25.40
CA ASP A 199 -5.54 -10.21 26.63
C ASP A 199 -7.05 -10.15 26.88
N LYS A 200 -7.68 -9.02 26.57
CA LYS A 200 -9.13 -8.83 26.71
C LYS A 200 -9.95 -9.52 25.62
N LEU A 201 -9.28 -9.99 24.57
CA LEU A 201 -9.91 -10.51 23.35
C LEU A 201 -9.74 -12.01 23.18
N LEU A 202 -9.05 -12.70 24.10
CA LEU A 202 -8.67 -14.11 23.96
C LEU A 202 -9.87 -15.04 23.68
N ASN A 203 -11.04 -14.77 24.27
CA ASN A 203 -12.26 -15.57 24.09
C ASN A 203 -13.10 -15.16 22.87
N ARG A 204 -12.69 -14.13 22.13
CA ARG A 204 -13.42 -13.62 20.96
C ARG A 204 -12.99 -14.37 19.71
N GLU A 205 -13.93 -14.62 18.82
CA GLU A 205 -13.65 -15.17 17.49
C GLU A 205 -12.92 -14.15 16.61
N VAL A 206 -11.97 -14.62 15.80
CA VAL A 206 -11.17 -13.77 14.91
C VAL A 206 -12.05 -13.02 13.90
N ASP A 207 -13.11 -13.63 13.39
CA ASP A 207 -14.04 -13.01 12.42
C ASP A 207 -14.91 -11.90 13.03
N LYS A 208 -15.00 -11.83 14.36
CA LYS A 208 -15.73 -10.78 15.09
C LYS A 208 -14.86 -9.60 15.45
N LEU A 209 -13.56 -9.63 15.20
CA LEU A 209 -12.64 -8.54 15.52
C LEU A 209 -12.85 -7.34 14.61
N SER A 210 -12.69 -6.15 15.16
CA SER A 210 -12.60 -4.91 14.37
C SER A 210 -11.29 -4.87 13.56
N GLY A 211 -11.25 -4.03 12.51
CA GLY A 211 -10.04 -3.89 11.69
C GLY A 211 -8.79 -3.50 12.50
N GLY A 212 -8.93 -2.64 13.52
CA GLY A 212 -7.80 -2.29 14.40
C GLY A 212 -7.34 -3.46 15.29
N GLU A 213 -8.27 -4.28 15.78
CA GLU A 213 -7.95 -5.48 16.57
C GLU A 213 -7.27 -6.55 15.70
N LEU A 214 -7.78 -6.78 14.48
CA LEU A 214 -7.17 -7.69 13.49
C LEU A 214 -5.77 -7.24 13.10
N GLN A 215 -5.58 -5.94 12.88
CA GLN A 215 -4.29 -5.35 12.55
C GLN A 215 -3.26 -5.63 13.66
N LYS A 216 -3.65 -5.41 14.91
CA LYS A 216 -2.80 -5.67 16.07
C LYS A 216 -2.45 -7.14 16.22
N LEU A 217 -3.43 -8.03 16.04
CA LEU A 217 -3.19 -9.48 16.04
C LEU A 217 -2.19 -9.89 14.93
N ALA A 218 -2.34 -9.34 13.73
CA ALA A 218 -1.47 -9.63 12.59
C ALA A 218 -0.02 -9.17 12.83
N VAL A 219 0.16 -7.94 13.34
CA VAL A 219 1.47 -7.41 13.69
C VAL A 219 2.10 -8.23 14.82
N ALA A 220 1.35 -8.54 15.87
CA ALA A 220 1.83 -9.37 16.98
C ALA A 220 2.27 -10.76 16.52
N ALA A 221 1.48 -11.40 15.66
CA ALA A 221 1.81 -12.71 15.09
C ALA A 221 3.09 -12.66 14.24
N ALA A 222 3.27 -11.61 13.43
CA ALA A 222 4.47 -11.43 12.62
C ALA A 222 5.72 -11.22 13.48
N LEU A 223 5.66 -10.34 14.49
CA LEU A 223 6.78 -10.05 15.41
C LEU A 223 7.15 -11.23 16.30
N SER A 224 6.25 -12.19 16.49
CA SER A 224 6.50 -13.38 17.33
C SER A 224 7.30 -14.47 16.60
N LYS A 225 7.39 -14.40 15.27
CA LYS A 225 8.24 -15.29 14.48
C LYS A 225 9.69 -14.86 14.66
N ASP A 226 10.59 -15.78 14.97
CA ASP A 226 12.04 -15.53 14.88
C ASP A 226 12.51 -15.85 13.46
N VAL A 227 12.63 -14.81 12.65
CA VAL A 227 13.02 -14.88 11.23
C VAL A 227 14.07 -13.80 10.94
N ASP A 228 14.64 -13.82 9.73
CA ASP A 228 15.70 -12.88 9.34
C ASP A 228 15.15 -11.61 8.68
N VAL A 229 14.00 -11.74 8.01
CA VAL A 229 13.39 -10.67 7.24
C VAL A 229 11.96 -10.44 7.69
N TYR A 230 11.64 -9.20 8.04
CA TYR A 230 10.30 -8.76 8.38
C TYR A 230 9.81 -7.76 7.34
N ILE A 231 8.65 -8.05 6.77
CA ILE A 231 8.00 -7.18 5.79
C ILE A 231 6.61 -6.82 6.33
N PHE A 232 6.38 -5.53 6.52
CA PHE A 232 5.10 -5.00 6.98
C PHE A 232 4.45 -4.16 5.88
N ASP A 233 3.38 -4.66 5.29
CA ASP A 233 2.56 -3.89 4.34
C ASP A 233 1.41 -3.21 5.09
N GLU A 234 1.53 -1.89 5.23
CA GLU A 234 0.62 -1.02 5.98
C GLU A 234 0.33 -1.50 7.42
N PRO A 235 1.33 -1.56 8.32
CA PRO A 235 1.17 -1.96 9.72
C PRO A 235 0.35 -0.99 10.59
N ALA A 236 0.15 0.27 10.19
CA ALA A 236 -0.53 1.29 10.97
C ALA A 236 -1.99 1.56 10.54
N THR A 237 -2.47 0.93 9.46
CA THR A 237 -3.83 1.12 8.94
C THR A 237 -4.89 0.68 9.96
N HIS A 238 -6.01 1.40 10.01
CA HIS A 238 -7.12 1.23 10.98
C HIS A 238 -6.80 1.56 12.45
N LEU A 239 -5.56 1.92 12.77
CA LEU A 239 -5.16 2.28 14.14
C LEU A 239 -5.33 3.77 14.41
N ASP A 240 -5.62 4.11 15.67
CA ASP A 240 -5.56 5.48 16.15
C ASP A 240 -4.11 5.92 16.41
N VAL A 241 -3.89 7.21 16.63
CA VAL A 241 -2.55 7.81 16.75
C VAL A 241 -1.70 7.13 17.83
N VAL A 242 -2.28 6.76 18.97
CA VAL A 242 -1.54 6.13 20.08
C VAL A 242 -1.15 4.70 19.70
N GLU A 243 -2.07 3.94 19.13
CA GLU A 243 -1.81 2.56 18.73
C GLU A 243 -0.81 2.49 17.55
N ARG A 244 -0.78 3.48 16.66
CA ARG A 244 0.24 3.58 15.58
C ARG A 244 1.65 3.67 16.13
N VAL A 245 1.87 4.54 17.13
CA VAL A 245 3.17 4.70 17.78
C VAL A 245 3.57 3.39 18.47
N LYS A 246 2.65 2.76 19.21
CA LYS A 246 2.92 1.46 19.85
C LYS A 246 3.34 0.36 18.87
N VAL A 247 2.70 0.29 17.69
CA VAL A 247 3.08 -0.64 16.63
C VAL A 247 4.46 -0.32 16.09
N ALA A 248 4.75 0.96 15.81
CA ALA A 248 6.05 1.35 15.29
C ALA A 248 7.18 1.05 16.29
N ASP A 249 6.98 1.34 17.57
CA ASP A 249 7.92 0.98 18.64
C ASP A 249 8.16 -0.52 18.71
N ALA A 250 7.09 -1.32 18.65
CA ALA A 250 7.19 -2.78 18.71
C ALA A 250 7.97 -3.35 17.52
N ILE A 251 7.77 -2.80 16.32
CA ILE A 251 8.54 -3.21 15.15
C ILE A 251 10.03 -2.94 15.39
N ARG A 252 10.42 -1.73 15.82
CA ARG A 252 11.84 -1.40 16.06
C ARG A 252 12.49 -2.28 17.13
N GLU A 253 11.76 -2.53 18.22
CA GLU A 253 12.27 -3.31 19.35
C GLU A 253 12.47 -4.79 19.01
N TYR A 254 11.52 -5.42 18.33
CA TYR A 254 11.55 -6.87 18.10
C TYR A 254 12.30 -7.28 16.83
N THR A 255 12.67 -6.32 15.97
CA THR A 255 13.39 -6.60 14.70
C THR A 255 14.83 -6.09 14.70
N GLN A 256 15.39 -5.84 15.88
CA GLN A 256 16.80 -5.45 16.03
C GLN A 256 17.74 -6.43 15.31
N ASN A 257 18.67 -5.91 14.51
CA ASN A 257 19.63 -6.70 13.71
C ASN A 257 19.03 -7.60 12.62
N LYS A 258 17.75 -7.41 12.27
CA LYS A 258 17.05 -8.13 11.18
C LYS A 258 16.93 -7.23 9.95
N TYR A 259 16.56 -7.80 8.79
CA TYR A 259 16.15 -7.00 7.64
C TYR A 259 14.70 -6.58 7.82
N VAL A 260 14.39 -5.29 7.64
CA VAL A 260 13.04 -4.77 7.87
C VAL A 260 12.62 -3.88 6.71
N LEU A 261 11.49 -4.23 6.10
CA LEU A 261 10.82 -3.42 5.10
C LEU A 261 9.44 -3.01 5.61
N VAL A 262 9.13 -1.72 5.52
CA VAL A 262 7.81 -1.21 5.91
C VAL A 262 7.22 -0.40 4.78
N VAL A 263 6.05 -0.80 4.30
CA VAL A 263 5.25 -0.01 3.36
C VAL A 263 4.26 0.79 4.18
N GLU A 264 4.32 2.12 4.09
CA GLU A 264 3.41 2.98 4.81
C GLU A 264 3.02 4.23 4.01
N HIS A 265 1.86 4.76 4.37
CA HIS A 265 1.31 5.99 3.80
C HIS A 265 1.28 7.14 4.79
N ASP A 266 1.37 6.83 6.10
CA ASP A 266 1.47 7.83 7.14
C ASP A 266 2.92 8.30 7.30
N LEU A 267 3.17 9.55 6.92
CA LEU A 267 4.49 10.18 7.01
C LEU A 267 5.01 10.22 8.46
N THR A 268 4.12 10.34 9.45
CA THR A 268 4.48 10.42 10.87
C THR A 268 4.99 9.08 11.37
N VAL A 269 4.33 8.00 10.96
CA VAL A 269 4.74 6.63 11.30
C VAL A 269 6.06 6.29 10.61
N LEU A 270 6.21 6.66 9.33
CA LEU A 270 7.45 6.45 8.60
C LEU A 270 8.63 7.22 9.20
N ASP A 271 8.45 8.49 9.57
CA ASP A 271 9.51 9.31 10.19
C ASP A 271 9.99 8.70 11.52
N PHE A 272 9.06 8.13 12.29
CA PHE A 272 9.38 7.48 13.56
C PHE A 272 10.07 6.11 13.38
N LEU A 273 9.68 5.37 12.34
CA LEU A 273 10.01 3.95 12.19
C LEU A 273 11.22 3.69 11.30
N ALA A 274 11.36 4.43 10.19
CA ALA A 274 12.32 4.14 9.13
C ALA A 274 13.67 4.85 9.36
N ASP A 275 14.77 4.16 9.11
CA ASP A 275 16.10 4.77 9.00
C ASP A 275 16.28 5.45 7.64
N ASN A 276 15.90 4.72 6.59
CA ASN A 276 15.95 5.17 5.20
C ASN A 276 14.59 4.96 4.55
N ILE A 277 14.23 5.82 3.62
CA ILE A 277 12.99 5.72 2.85
C ILE A 277 13.35 5.70 1.37
N VAL A 278 12.74 4.79 0.63
CA VAL A 278 12.69 4.83 -0.83
C VAL A 278 11.35 5.39 -1.28
N ILE A 279 11.38 6.24 -2.30
CA ILE A 279 10.17 6.77 -2.92
C ILE A 279 9.89 5.96 -4.18
N VAL A 280 8.69 5.42 -4.28
CA VAL A 280 8.21 4.76 -5.49
C VAL A 280 7.42 5.77 -6.30
N TYR A 281 7.85 6.00 -7.54
CA TYR A 281 7.23 6.93 -8.46
C TYR A 281 6.95 6.27 -9.82
N GLY A 282 6.17 6.95 -10.65
CA GLY A 282 5.73 6.45 -11.93
C GLY A 282 4.25 6.68 -12.16
N LYS A 283 3.64 5.88 -13.05
CA LYS A 283 2.23 6.00 -13.37
C LYS A 283 1.44 4.83 -12.74
N PRO A 284 0.52 5.10 -11.79
CA PRO A 284 -0.30 4.07 -11.14
C PRO A 284 -0.93 3.11 -12.15
N GLY A 285 -0.81 1.80 -11.87
CA GLY A 285 -1.32 0.74 -12.72
C GLY A 285 -0.51 0.45 -13.98
N ALA A 286 0.45 1.32 -14.35
CA ALA A 286 1.31 1.13 -15.52
C ALA A 286 2.74 0.75 -15.16
N TYR A 287 3.43 1.58 -14.38
CA TYR A 287 4.78 1.25 -13.92
C TYR A 287 5.14 1.94 -12.61
N GLY A 288 6.07 1.32 -11.88
CA GLY A 288 6.70 1.88 -10.69
C GLY A 288 8.20 1.77 -10.78
N ILE A 289 8.90 2.84 -10.39
CA ILE A 289 10.36 2.90 -10.28
C ILE A 289 10.69 3.20 -8.82
N VAL A 290 11.61 2.43 -8.25
CA VAL A 290 12.13 2.66 -6.91
C VAL A 290 13.29 3.65 -6.98
N SER A 291 13.20 4.75 -6.25
CA SER A 291 14.30 5.72 -6.13
C SER A 291 15.48 5.14 -5.36
N HIS A 292 16.62 5.80 -5.46
CA HIS A 292 17.68 5.65 -4.47
C HIS A 292 17.18 5.94 -3.03
N PRO A 293 17.71 5.24 -2.02
CA PRO A 293 17.33 5.46 -0.63
C PRO A 293 17.85 6.81 -0.14
N ALA A 294 17.02 7.53 0.60
CA ALA A 294 17.40 8.75 1.31
C ALA A 294 17.06 8.62 2.80
N GLY A 295 17.67 9.45 3.64
CA GLY A 295 17.31 9.51 5.06
C GLY A 295 15.83 9.89 5.22
N ALA A 296 15.15 9.40 6.26
CA ALA A 296 13.69 9.54 6.40
C ALA A 296 13.20 10.98 6.21
N ARG A 297 13.83 11.94 6.89
CA ARG A 297 13.50 13.37 6.79
C ARG A 297 13.66 13.93 5.38
N GLU A 298 14.74 13.56 4.69
CA GLU A 298 15.02 14.03 3.32
C GLU A 298 13.98 13.48 2.35
N ALA A 299 13.75 12.17 2.36
CA ALA A 299 12.76 11.51 1.50
C ALA A 299 11.34 12.05 1.70
N ILE A 300 10.93 12.29 2.96
CA ILE A 300 9.61 12.87 3.26
C ILE A 300 9.50 14.28 2.64
N ASN A 301 10.53 15.10 2.78
CA ASN A 301 10.53 16.45 2.20
C ASN A 301 10.53 16.42 0.67
N GLU A 302 11.30 15.53 0.04
CA GLU A 302 11.28 15.31 -1.41
C GLU A 302 9.88 14.90 -1.89
N TYR A 303 9.26 13.93 -1.22
CA TYR A 303 7.90 13.48 -1.53
C TYR A 303 6.86 14.61 -1.41
N LEU A 304 6.94 15.40 -0.33
CA LEU A 304 6.07 16.56 -0.11
C LEU A 304 6.28 17.65 -1.16
N SER A 305 7.53 17.91 -1.56
CA SER A 305 7.87 18.89 -2.61
C SER A 305 7.39 18.44 -3.99
N GLY A 306 7.30 17.13 -4.23
CA GLY A 306 7.00 16.54 -5.53
C GLY A 306 8.22 16.41 -6.45
N TYR A 307 9.44 16.52 -5.91
CA TYR A 307 10.70 16.42 -6.65
C TYR A 307 11.71 15.57 -5.87
N ILE A 308 12.25 14.55 -6.54
CA ILE A 308 13.30 13.67 -6.03
C ILE A 308 14.62 14.20 -6.60
N SER A 309 15.45 14.76 -5.73
CA SER A 309 16.67 15.47 -6.15
C SER A 309 17.75 14.52 -6.64
N SER A 310 17.91 13.37 -5.99
CA SER A 310 18.88 12.33 -6.34
C SER A 310 18.68 11.73 -7.74
N GLU A 311 17.45 11.76 -8.26
CA GLU A 311 17.07 11.21 -9.57
C GLU A 311 16.75 12.32 -10.60
N ASN A 312 16.85 13.60 -10.21
CA ASN A 312 16.37 14.74 -10.98
C ASN A 312 14.94 14.55 -11.54
N MET A 313 14.05 14.00 -10.71
CA MET A 313 12.74 13.53 -11.14
C MET A 313 11.59 14.29 -10.47
N ARG A 314 10.73 14.90 -11.28
CA ARG A 314 9.46 15.48 -10.80
C ARG A 314 8.37 14.43 -10.78
N ILE A 315 7.94 14.06 -9.57
CA ILE A 315 6.89 13.04 -9.36
C ILE A 315 5.49 13.66 -9.26
N ARG A 316 5.40 14.99 -9.07
CA ARG A 316 4.14 15.74 -9.01
C ARG A 316 4.33 17.22 -9.36
N ASP A 317 3.34 17.79 -10.03
CA ASP A 317 3.40 19.18 -10.52
C ASP A 317 3.29 20.23 -9.40
N ARG A 318 2.51 19.93 -8.37
CA ARG A 318 2.29 20.82 -7.22
C ARG A 318 2.85 20.16 -5.96
N PRO A 319 3.38 20.91 -4.99
CA PRO A 319 3.78 20.37 -3.69
C PRO A 319 2.56 20.09 -2.79
N ILE A 320 2.71 19.23 -1.78
CA ILE A 320 1.72 19.02 -0.71
C ILE A 320 1.99 20.17 0.26
N LYS A 321 0.96 20.96 0.54
CA LYS A 321 1.04 22.04 1.53
C LYS A 321 0.04 21.74 2.63
N PHE A 322 0.47 21.94 3.87
CA PHE A 322 -0.41 21.89 5.03
C PHE A 322 -0.72 23.31 5.46
N GLU A 323 -2.00 23.60 5.70
CA GLU A 323 -2.39 24.88 6.30
C GLU A 323 -2.19 24.78 7.81
N THR A 324 -1.37 25.67 8.37
CA THR A 324 -1.07 25.71 9.82
C THR A 324 -2.25 26.23 10.64
N ARG A 325 -3.19 26.92 9.99
CA ARG A 325 -4.45 27.37 10.57
C ARG A 325 -5.56 27.15 9.55
N PRO A 326 -6.78 26.76 9.99
CA PRO A 326 -7.92 26.79 9.12
C PRO A 326 -8.07 28.21 8.55
N PRO A 327 -8.44 28.36 7.27
CA PRO A 327 -8.57 29.69 6.68
C PRO A 327 -9.67 30.44 7.44
N GLU A 328 -9.35 31.65 7.92
CA GLU A 328 -10.30 32.51 8.61
C GLU A 328 -11.47 32.82 7.66
N ARG A 329 -12.62 32.21 7.93
CA ARG A 329 -13.85 32.54 7.21
C ARG A 329 -14.36 33.87 7.72
N LYS A 330 -14.73 34.77 6.80
CA LYS A 330 -15.45 36.01 7.14
C LYS A 330 -16.61 35.68 8.06
N SER A 331 -16.58 36.24 9.25
CA SER A 331 -17.50 35.99 10.36
C SER A 331 -18.92 36.45 10.03
N GLY A 332 -19.68 35.65 9.31
CA GLY A 332 -21.13 35.61 9.44
C GLY A 332 -21.51 34.68 10.58
N LYS A 333 -22.58 34.96 11.34
CA LYS A 333 -23.15 33.98 12.28
C LYS A 333 -23.45 32.70 11.50
N ALA A 334 -22.61 31.68 11.64
CA ALA A 334 -22.82 30.40 10.98
C ALA A 334 -24.14 29.82 11.48
N ALA A 335 -25.11 29.67 10.58
CA ALA A 335 -26.41 29.09 10.92
C ALA A 335 -26.19 27.74 11.61
N ARG A 336 -26.79 27.57 12.79
CA ARG A 336 -26.79 26.30 13.50
C ARG A 336 -27.68 25.34 12.70
N LEU A 337 -27.13 24.18 12.36
CA LEU A 337 -27.80 23.17 11.53
C LEU A 337 -28.49 22.13 12.40
N VAL A 338 -27.81 21.69 13.46
CA VAL A 338 -28.29 20.66 14.38
C VAL A 338 -27.86 21.06 15.78
N GLU A 339 -28.75 20.91 16.75
CA GLU A 339 -28.48 21.08 18.18
C GLU A 339 -28.91 19.82 18.90
N TRP A 340 -28.22 19.48 19.98
CA TRP A 340 -28.61 18.40 20.87
C TRP A 340 -28.40 18.82 22.32
N GLU A 341 -29.26 18.29 23.18
CA GLU A 341 -29.10 18.33 24.64
C GLU A 341 -28.15 17.22 25.09
N ASP A 342 -27.96 17.05 26.39
CA ASP A 342 -27.12 15.97 26.90
C ASP A 342 -27.69 14.61 26.47
N ILE A 343 -26.87 13.82 25.76
CA ILE A 343 -27.25 12.51 25.22
C ILE A 343 -26.58 11.43 26.06
N TYR A 344 -27.39 10.50 26.55
CA TYR A 344 -26.93 9.30 27.22
C TYR A 344 -27.37 8.07 26.42
N VAL A 345 -26.44 7.16 26.14
CA VAL A 345 -26.72 5.90 25.44
C VAL A 345 -26.09 4.75 26.22
N ASP A 346 -26.90 3.75 26.55
CA ASP A 346 -26.43 2.50 27.13
C ASP A 346 -26.75 1.32 26.18
N LEU A 347 -25.72 0.62 25.73
CA LEU A 347 -25.81 -0.58 24.89
C LEU A 347 -25.46 -1.85 25.68
N GLY A 348 -25.58 -1.82 27.00
CA GLY A 348 -25.32 -2.92 27.94
C GLY A 348 -23.83 -3.17 28.22
N GLY A 349 -22.99 -3.15 27.18
CA GLY A 349 -21.53 -3.29 27.28
C GLY A 349 -20.75 -2.01 26.96
N PHE A 350 -21.44 -0.93 26.62
CA PHE A 350 -20.85 0.34 26.21
C PHE A 350 -21.79 1.49 26.58
N GLN A 351 -21.25 2.46 27.31
CA GLN A 351 -21.97 3.67 27.71
C GLN A 351 -21.32 4.88 27.02
N LEU A 352 -22.17 5.77 26.52
CA LEU A 352 -21.77 6.99 25.86
C LEU A 352 -22.53 8.17 26.46
N GLU A 353 -21.77 9.15 26.92
CA GLU A 353 -22.27 10.44 27.40
C GLU A 353 -21.75 11.52 26.46
N VAL A 354 -22.67 12.34 25.93
CA VAL A 354 -22.32 13.46 25.06
C VAL A 354 -22.99 14.71 25.59
N SER A 355 -22.18 15.69 25.99
CA SER A 355 -22.68 16.99 26.43
C SER A 355 -23.37 17.74 25.29
N SER A 356 -24.35 18.55 25.68
CA SER A 356 -25.11 19.44 24.81
C SER A 356 -24.20 20.35 23.99
N SER A 357 -24.48 20.40 22.69
CA SER A 357 -23.69 21.17 21.73
C SER A 357 -24.46 21.34 20.41
N TYR A 358 -23.84 22.00 19.43
CA TYR A 358 -24.43 22.26 18.13
C TYR A 358 -23.42 22.07 16.99
N ILE A 359 -23.93 21.68 15.81
CA ILE A 359 -23.21 21.74 14.54
C ILE A 359 -23.66 23.00 13.81
N ALA A 360 -22.71 23.85 13.41
CA ALA A 360 -22.98 25.02 12.59
C ALA A 360 -22.45 24.86 11.16
N ARG A 361 -23.13 25.52 10.22
CA ARG A 361 -22.82 25.46 8.80
C ARG A 361 -21.38 25.88 8.54
N GLY A 362 -20.61 24.97 7.95
CA GLY A 362 -19.23 25.24 7.56
C GLY A 362 -18.19 25.08 8.68
N LYS A 363 -18.56 24.55 9.84
CA LYS A 363 -17.60 24.05 10.83
C LYS A 363 -17.26 22.58 10.52
N TRP A 364 -15.98 22.24 10.70
CA TRP A 364 -15.46 20.89 10.52
C TRP A 364 -15.04 20.36 11.89
N TRP A 365 -15.33 19.10 12.18
CA TRP A 365 -14.92 18.45 13.42
C TRP A 365 -13.84 17.41 13.14
N SER A 366 -12.83 17.34 14.01
CA SER A 366 -11.67 16.46 13.85
C SER A 366 -11.74 15.23 14.75
N HIS A 367 -10.95 14.21 14.38
CA HIS A 367 -10.96 12.86 14.92
C HIS A 367 -10.50 12.76 16.39
N ARG A 368 -11.06 11.77 17.09
CA ARG A 368 -10.69 11.31 18.45
C ARG A 368 -10.29 9.80 18.39
N PRO A 369 -9.92 9.10 19.48
CA PRO A 369 -9.59 7.66 19.42
C PRO A 369 -10.73 6.77 18.90
N ASN A 370 -10.41 5.53 18.49
CA ASN A 370 -11.42 4.53 18.12
C ASN A 370 -12.08 3.95 19.38
N GLY A 371 -13.32 3.48 19.28
CA GLY A 371 -14.01 2.85 20.42
C GLY A 371 -14.63 3.80 21.45
N ILE A 372 -14.52 5.11 21.29
CA ILE A 372 -15.14 6.10 22.21
C ILE A 372 -16.62 6.42 21.92
N GLY A 373 -17.26 5.68 21.01
CA GLY A 373 -18.68 5.87 20.67
C GLY A 373 -19.01 6.90 19.59
N LYS A 374 -18.06 7.34 18.75
CA LYS A 374 -18.35 8.27 17.65
C LYS A 374 -19.43 7.75 16.70
N THR A 375 -19.32 6.49 16.30
CA THR A 375 -20.30 5.85 15.40
C THR A 375 -21.65 5.77 16.09
N THR A 376 -21.68 5.44 17.38
CA THR A 376 -22.90 5.43 18.20
C THR A 376 -23.53 6.82 18.26
N PHE A 377 -22.75 7.88 18.50
CA PHE A 377 -23.22 9.26 18.48
C PHE A 377 -23.81 9.65 17.13
N LEU A 378 -23.13 9.34 16.03
CA LEU A 378 -23.65 9.60 14.69
C LEU A 378 -24.97 8.87 14.45
N LYS A 379 -25.07 7.61 14.88
CA LYS A 379 -26.32 6.81 14.81
C LYS A 379 -27.46 7.41 15.62
N VAL A 380 -27.18 8.04 16.77
CA VAL A 380 -28.18 8.80 17.52
C VAL A 380 -28.66 10.00 16.73
N LEU A 381 -27.74 10.77 16.12
CA LEU A 381 -28.10 11.96 15.34
C LEU A 381 -28.96 11.63 14.10
N VAL A 382 -28.79 10.47 13.47
CA VAL A 382 -29.65 10.01 12.36
C VAL A 382 -30.87 9.19 12.82
N GLY A 383 -31.06 9.00 14.12
CA GLY A 383 -32.23 8.33 14.69
C GLY A 383 -32.20 6.79 14.62
N GLU A 384 -31.07 6.18 14.30
CA GLU A 384 -30.89 4.72 14.32
C GLU A 384 -30.79 4.14 15.73
N VAL A 385 -30.24 4.90 16.67
CA VAL A 385 -30.10 4.52 18.08
C VAL A 385 -30.86 5.52 18.93
N LYS A 386 -31.74 5.03 19.80
CA LYS A 386 -32.49 5.89 20.72
C LYS A 386 -31.66 6.13 21.99
N PRO A 387 -31.49 7.38 22.43
CA PRO A 387 -30.87 7.66 23.71
C PRO A 387 -31.76 7.19 24.86
N VAL A 388 -31.12 6.85 25.97
CA VAL A 388 -31.78 6.60 27.25
C VAL A 388 -32.20 7.97 27.78
N LYS A 389 -33.47 8.09 28.17
CA LYS A 389 -34.02 9.35 28.71
C LYS A 389 -33.42 9.71 30.05
#